data_AF-A0A4Y2Q369-F1
#
_entry.id   AF-A0A4Y2Q369-F1
#
_cell.length_a   1.000
_cell.length_b   1.000
_cell.length_c   1.000
_cell.angle_alpha   90.00
_cell.angle_beta   90.00
_cell.angle_gamma   90.00
#
_symmetry.space_group_name_H-M   'P 1'
#
loop_
_entity.id
_entity.type
_entity.pdbx_description
1 polymer ?
#
loop_
_entity_poly.entity_id
_entity_poly.type
_entity_poly.pdbx_seq_one_letter_code
_entity_poly.pdbx_strand_id
1 'polypeptide(L)'
;MLLYKSLLRPLISYACPVWMAAANNHIKGLERAQNATVRRITCMPWFIRNENIRKDLDLPTIKDFYKQIAEKFYRNIDSSTNTAIINIPSYDPRSNRNRRRPRAELPR
;
A
#
# COMPACT_ATOMS: atom_id res chain seq x y z
N MET A 1 14.44 -6.25 -11.99
CA MET A 1 13.14 -5.97 -11.34
C MET A 1 12.24 -7.19 -11.11
N LEU A 2 12.64 -8.41 -11.50
CA LEU A 2 11.79 -9.59 -11.25
C LEU A 2 11.79 -9.98 -9.77
N LEU A 3 12.96 -10.07 -9.13
CA LEU A 3 13.11 -10.47 -7.72
C LEU A 3 12.33 -9.60 -6.73
N TYR A 4 12.38 -8.27 -6.88
CA TYR A 4 11.62 -7.36 -6.02
C TYR A 4 10.10 -7.55 -6.19
N LYS A 5 9.63 -7.64 -7.45
CA LYS A 5 8.21 -7.80 -7.76
C LYS A 5 7.67 -9.18 -7.38
N SER A 6 8.50 -10.23 -7.44
CA SER A 6 8.07 -11.60 -7.12
C SER A 6 8.12 -11.93 -5.63
N LEU A 7 9.12 -11.44 -4.89
CA LEU A 7 9.32 -11.81 -3.50
C LEU A 7 8.81 -10.72 -2.54
N LEU A 8 9.27 -9.49 -2.72
CA LEU A 8 8.98 -8.42 -1.77
C LEU A 8 7.55 -7.88 -1.94
N ARG A 9 7.08 -7.78 -3.18
CA ARG A 9 5.75 -7.24 -3.47
C ARG A 9 4.62 -8.03 -2.80
N PRO A 10 4.50 -9.37 -2.91
CA PRO A 10 3.42 -10.09 -2.24
C PRO A 10 3.52 -9.99 -0.70
N LEU A 11 4.72 -10.04 -0.13
CA LEU A 11 4.94 -9.90 1.32
C LEU A 11 4.45 -8.56 1.86
N ILE A 12 4.68 -7.49 1.11
CA ILE A 12 4.26 -6.14 1.50
C ILE A 12 2.77 -5.91 1.18
N SER A 13 2.22 -6.56 0.15
CA SER A 13 0.87 -6.23 -0.37
C SER A 13 -0.28 -6.99 0.28
N TYR A 14 -0.05 -8.16 0.88
CA TYR A 14 -1.15 -9.11 1.18
C TYR A 14 -2.25 -8.53 2.09
N ALA A 15 -1.87 -7.70 3.06
CA ALA A 15 -2.79 -7.05 4.02
C ALA A 15 -2.89 -5.53 3.82
N CYS A 16 -2.45 -5.02 2.67
CA CYS A 16 -2.40 -3.60 2.37
C CYS A 16 -3.74 -2.86 2.59
N PRO A 17 -4.91 -3.34 2.10
CA PRO A 17 -6.19 -2.66 2.31
C PRO A 17 -6.56 -2.48 3.78
N VAL A 18 -6.05 -3.35 4.66
CA VAL A 18 -6.29 -3.30 6.10
C VAL A 18 -5.28 -2.40 6.80
N TRP A 19 -4.01 -2.45 6.40
CA TRP A 19 -2.91 -1.72 7.02
C TRP A 19 -2.81 -0.25 6.63
N MET A 20 -3.63 0.23 5.70
CA MET A 20 -3.59 1.64 5.30
C MET A 20 -3.80 2.58 6.50
N ALA A 21 -4.68 2.23 7.44
CA ALA A 21 -4.90 2.98 8.68
C ALA A 21 -3.87 2.69 9.80
N ALA A 22 -2.80 1.94 9.50
CA ALA A 22 -1.74 1.71 10.47
C ALA A 22 -1.00 3.02 10.75
N ALA A 23 -0.40 3.14 11.95
CA ALA A 23 0.36 4.33 12.30
C ALA A 23 1.50 4.58 11.30
N ASN A 24 1.70 5.86 10.94
CA ASN A 24 2.73 6.30 10.00
C ASN A 24 4.12 5.74 10.29
N ASN A 25 4.45 5.48 11.56
CA ASN A 25 5.73 4.92 11.96
C ASN A 25 5.95 3.50 11.42
N HIS A 26 4.91 2.65 11.40
CA HIS A 26 5.00 1.30 10.85
C HIS A 26 5.13 1.33 9.32
N ILE A 27 4.40 2.21 8.64
CA ILE A 27 4.51 2.41 7.18
C ILE A 27 5.93 2.87 6.82
N LYS A 28 6.49 3.83 7.55
CA LYS A 28 7.89 4.27 7.39
C LYS A 28 8.88 3.13 7.64
N GLY A 29 8.60 2.24 8.59
CA GLY A 29 9.41 1.04 8.83
C GLY A 29 9.46 0.11 7.62
N LEU A 30 8.31 -0.16 7.01
CA LEU A 30 8.21 -0.95 5.78
C LEU A 30 8.95 -0.25 4.62
N GLU A 31 8.84 1.07 4.48
CA GLU A 31 9.53 1.82 3.44
C GLU A 31 11.05 1.72 3.59
N ARG A 32 11.56 1.75 4.82
CA ARG A 32 12.99 1.53 5.10
C ARG A 32 13.42 0.12 4.67
N ALA A 33 12.63 -0.90 4.99
CA ALA A 33 12.91 -2.28 4.58
C ALA A 33 12.92 -2.45 3.05
N GLN A 34 11.96 -1.84 2.33
CA GLN A 34 11.95 -1.79 0.87
C GLN A 34 13.21 -1.12 0.33
N ASN A 35 13.54 0.09 0.80
CA ASN A 35 14.67 0.86 0.29
C ASN A 35 16.00 0.11 0.53
N ALA A 36 16.16 -0.53 1.70
CA ALA A 36 17.33 -1.35 2.01
C ALA A 36 17.44 -2.58 1.08
N THR A 37 16.32 -3.26 0.82
CA THR A 37 16.30 -4.43 -0.06
C THR A 37 16.61 -4.06 -1.50
N VAL A 38 16.00 -2.99 -1.99
CA VAL A 38 16.23 -2.48 -3.35
C VAL A 38 17.70 -2.13 -3.54
N ARG A 39 18.32 -1.41 -2.59
CA ARG A 39 19.75 -1.11 -2.63
C ARG A 39 20.63 -2.35 -2.68
N ARG A 40 20.31 -3.37 -1.89
CA ARG A 40 21.06 -4.63 -1.89
C ARG A 40 20.97 -5.34 -3.24
N ILE A 41 19.79 -5.35 -3.87
CA ILE A 41 19.56 -5.96 -5.18
C ILE A 41 20.30 -5.20 -6.29
N THR A 42 20.32 -3.87 -6.23
CA THR A 42 20.98 -3.04 -7.25
C THR A 42 22.45 -2.74 -6.95
N CYS A 43 22.98 -3.25 -5.83
CA CYS A 43 24.34 -2.99 -5.36
C CYS A 43 24.70 -1.48 -5.32
N MET A 44 23.73 -0.61 -5.03
CA MET A 44 23.93 0.84 -5.10
C MET A 44 24.67 1.37 -3.86
N PRO A 45 25.68 2.24 -4.03
CA PRO A 45 26.43 2.80 -2.92
C PRO A 45 25.58 3.73 -2.05
N TRP A 46 25.98 3.89 -0.78
CA TRP A 46 25.20 4.58 0.25
C TRP A 46 24.90 6.05 -0.06
N PHE A 47 25.79 6.75 -0.77
CA PHE A 47 25.67 8.18 -1.07
C PHE A 47 24.62 8.50 -2.14
N ILE A 48 24.21 7.53 -2.97
CA ILE A 48 23.13 7.74 -3.94
C ILE A 48 21.83 7.88 -3.15
N ARG A 49 20.97 8.85 -3.49
CA ARG A 49 19.69 9.04 -2.81
C ARG A 49 18.70 7.91 -3.13
N ASN A 50 17.92 7.48 -2.12
CA ASN A 50 16.87 6.47 -2.30
C ASN A 50 15.85 6.88 -3.37
N GLU A 51 15.57 8.17 -3.49
CA GLU A 51 14.63 8.68 -4.49
C GLU A 51 15.12 8.44 -5.91
N ASN A 52 16.41 8.66 -6.19
CA ASN A 52 17.00 8.41 -7.51
C ASN A 52 16.90 6.93 -7.86
N ILE A 53 17.29 6.04 -6.93
CA ILE A 53 17.21 4.59 -7.14
C ILE A 53 15.77 4.16 -7.43
N ARG A 54 14.78 4.73 -6.75
CA ARG A 54 13.37 4.43 -7.03
C ARG A 54 12.91 4.96 -8.39
N LYS A 55 13.32 6.17 -8.79
CA LYS A 55 13.00 6.75 -10.10
C LYS A 55 13.61 5.94 -11.24
N ASP A 56 14.88 5.57 -11.13
CA ASP A 56 15.58 4.75 -12.12
C ASP A 56 14.95 3.36 -12.28
N LEU A 57 14.41 2.85 -11.18
CA LEU A 57 13.69 1.57 -11.15
C LEU A 57 12.18 1.70 -11.44
N ASP A 58 11.62 2.89 -11.59
CA ASP A 58 10.18 3.11 -11.70
C ASP A 58 9.37 2.41 -10.56
N LEU A 59 9.84 2.57 -9.32
CA LEU A 59 9.17 2.04 -8.13
C LEU A 59 8.30 3.10 -7.43
N PRO A 60 7.00 2.82 -7.25
CA PRO A 60 6.18 3.65 -6.38
C PRO A 60 6.60 3.49 -4.93
N THR A 61 6.30 4.52 -4.13
CA THR A 61 6.40 4.45 -2.67
C THR A 61 5.39 3.43 -2.13
N ILE A 62 5.67 2.80 -0.98
CA ILE A 62 4.73 1.86 -0.33
C ILE A 62 3.37 2.52 -0.15
N LYS A 63 3.35 3.77 0.33
CA LYS A 63 2.09 4.51 0.54
C LYS A 63 1.27 4.65 -0.74
N ASP A 64 1.89 4.99 -1.87
CA ASP A 64 1.20 5.20 -3.14
C ASP A 64 0.71 3.88 -3.72
N PHE A 65 1.55 2.86 -3.63
CA PHE A 65 1.17 1.51 -4.05
C PHE A 65 0.02 0.97 -3.19
N TYR A 66 0.01 1.26 -1.89
CA TYR A 66 -1.06 0.85 -1.00
C TYR A 66 -2.38 1.52 -1.32
N LYS A 67 -2.34 2.81 -1.64
CA LYS A 67 -3.53 3.54 -2.13
C LYS A 67 -4.13 2.86 -3.35
N GLN A 68 -3.31 2.52 -4.35
CA GLN A 68 -3.79 1.86 -5.58
C GLN A 68 -4.44 0.50 -5.31
N ILE A 69 -3.82 -0.33 -4.45
CA ILE A 69 -4.39 -1.64 -4.09
C ILE A 69 -5.71 -1.46 -3.33
N ALA A 70 -5.72 -0.59 -2.32
CA ALA A 70 -6.89 -0.37 -1.49
C ALA A 70 -8.07 0.20 -2.32
N GLU A 71 -7.80 1.16 -3.21
CA GLU A 71 -8.81 1.71 -4.12
C GLU A 71 -9.42 0.62 -5.00
N LYS A 72 -8.57 -0.22 -5.61
CA LYS A 72 -9.04 -1.36 -6.41
C LYS A 72 -9.87 -2.33 -5.59
N PHE A 73 -9.45 -2.62 -4.35
CA PHE A 73 -10.16 -3.52 -3.44
C PHE A 73 -11.55 -3.00 -3.08
N TYR A 74 -11.68 -1.73 -2.68
CA TYR A 74 -12.98 -1.17 -2.32
C TYR A 74 -13.89 -0.97 -3.53
N ARG A 75 -13.36 -0.58 -4.70
CA ARG A 75 -14.13 -0.56 -5.95
C ARG A 75 -14.69 -1.94 -6.30
N ASN A 76 -13.91 -3.00 -6.08
CA ASN A 76 -14.36 -4.37 -6.30
C ASN A 76 -15.45 -4.80 -5.29
N ILE A 77 -15.36 -4.34 -4.04
CA ILE A 77 -16.42 -4.56 -3.04
C ILE A 77 -17.72 -3.90 -3.48
N ASP A 78 -17.65 -2.63 -3.90
CA ASP A 78 -18.82 -1.84 -4.29
C ASP A 78 -19.48 -2.36 -5.57
N SER A 79 -18.71 -3.00 -6.47
CA SER A 79 -19.21 -3.61 -7.71
C SER A 79 -19.54 -5.11 -7.60
N SER A 80 -19.37 -5.71 -6.42
CA SER A 80 -19.55 -7.15 -6.26
C SER A 80 -21.03 -7.55 -6.30
N THR A 81 -21.31 -8.69 -6.93
CA THR A 81 -22.66 -9.30 -6.98
C THR A 81 -22.93 -10.26 -5.82
N ASN A 82 -21.96 -10.43 -4.91
CA ASN A 82 -22.05 -11.39 -3.81
C ASN A 82 -23.03 -10.89 -2.74
N THR A 83 -24.06 -11.67 -2.46
CA THR A 83 -25.11 -11.34 -1.48
C THR A 83 -24.54 -11.08 -0.09
N ALA A 84 -23.51 -11.83 0.34
CA ALA A 84 -22.88 -11.63 1.65
C ALA A 84 -22.19 -10.26 1.75
N ILE A 85 -21.65 -9.74 0.65
CA ILE A 85 -20.99 -8.42 0.62
C ILE A 85 -22.04 -7.31 0.54
N ILE A 86 -23.09 -7.51 -0.25
CA ILE A 86 -24.21 -6.56 -0.37
C ILE A 86 -24.94 -6.38 0.98
N ASN A 87 -25.02 -7.44 1.78
CA ASN A 87 -25.63 -7.40 3.11
C ASN A 87 -24.80 -6.62 4.15
N ILE A 88 -23.55 -6.27 3.85
CA ILE A 88 -22.73 -5.44 4.75
C ILE A 88 -23.31 -4.01 4.76
N PRO A 89 -23.54 -3.41 5.94
CA PRO A 89 -24.10 -2.07 6.02
C PRO A 89 -23.23 -1.04 5.30
N SER A 90 -23.88 -0.09 4.63
CA SER A 90 -23.21 0.98 3.90
C SER A 90 -22.26 1.76 4.83
N TYR A 91 -21.02 1.93 4.37
CA TYR A 91 -19.98 2.60 5.12
C TYR A 91 -19.97 4.11 4.81
N ASP A 92 -20.28 4.94 5.80
CA ASP A 92 -20.12 6.40 5.70
C ASP A 92 -18.71 6.84 6.16
N PRO A 93 -17.83 7.29 5.25
CA PRO A 93 -16.51 7.81 5.61
C PRO A 93 -16.54 9.14 6.37
N ARG A 94 -17.67 9.86 6.41
CA ARG A 94 -17.80 11.14 7.12
C ARG A 94 -18.15 10.97 8.60
N SER A 95 -18.60 9.78 9.00
CA SER A 95 -18.89 9.48 10.39
C SER A 95 -17.62 9.53 11.26
N ASN A 96 -17.69 10.20 12.40
CA ASN A 96 -16.58 10.28 13.36
C ASN A 96 -16.06 8.91 13.79
N ARG A 97 -16.94 7.89 13.85
CA ARG A 97 -16.58 6.50 14.19
C ARG A 97 -15.68 5.85 13.15
N ASN A 98 -15.69 6.36 11.92
CA ASN A 98 -15.07 5.77 10.75
C ASN A 98 -13.76 6.47 10.32
N ARG A 99 -13.40 7.58 10.96
CA ARG A 99 -12.23 8.40 10.59
C ARG A 99 -10.87 7.69 10.69
N ARG A 100 -10.77 6.62 11.50
CA ARG A 100 -9.55 5.80 11.68
C ARG A 100 -9.54 4.52 10.84
N ARG A 101 -10.45 4.39 9.89
CA ARG A 101 -10.54 3.18 9.05
C ARG A 101 -9.78 3.41 7.74
N PRO A 102 -9.20 2.34 7.15
CA PRO A 102 -8.44 2.42 5.90
C PRO A 102 -9.18 3.13 4.77
N ARG A 103 -10.48 2.84 4.62
CA ARG A 103 -11.34 3.43 3.59
C ARG A 103 -11.51 4.95 3.72
N ALA A 104 -11.32 5.53 4.92
CA ALA A 104 -11.42 6.98 5.12
C ALA A 104 -10.17 7.74 4.63
N GLU A 105 -9.03 7.07 4.47
CA GLU A 105 -7.77 7.69 4.03
C GLU A 105 -7.60 7.73 2.50
N LEU A 106 -8.51 7.11 1.77
CA LEU A 106 -8.49 7.12 0.31
C LEU A 106 -8.96 8.46 -0.25
N PRO A 107 -8.34 8.95 -1.34
CA PRO A 107 -8.89 10.07 -2.09
C PRO A 107 -10.28 9.69 -2.59
N ARG A 108 -11.20 10.66 -2.56
CA ARG A 108 -12.59 10.50 -2.99
C ARG A 108 -12.72 10.76 -4.48
#